data_AF-N1ZHV3-F1
#
_entry.id   AF-N1ZHV3-F1
#
_cell.length_a   1.000
_cell.length_b   1.000
_cell.length_c   1.000
_cell.angle_alpha   90.00
_cell.angle_beta   90.00
_cell.angle_gamma   90.00
#
_symmetry.space_group_name_H-M   'P 1'
#
loop_
_entity.id
_entity.type
_entity.pdbx_description
1 polymer ?
#
loop_
_entity_poly.entity_id
_entity_poly.type
_entity_poly.pdbx_seq_one_letter_code
_entity_poly.pdbx_strand_id
1 'polypeptide(L)'
;MSPFYGYLPRRLAGTNLNYVIAKNSLYADPLVPYLPELIERKGLIYPVGDQEMSFITLEDSAEAMAKMAVSEKYLKSRRSYLLTQARSYTMPELGAVMTK
;
A
#
# COMPACT_ATOMS: atom_id res chain seq x y z
N MET A 1 1.32 7.43 -13.33
CA MET A 1 1.58 7.63 -11.89
C MET A 1 3.07 7.75 -11.52
N SER A 2 4.00 7.06 -12.21
CA SER A 2 5.45 7.10 -11.93
C SER A 2 6.11 8.50 -11.79
N PRO A 3 5.78 9.53 -12.59
CA PRO A 3 6.46 10.83 -12.51
C PRO A 3 6.26 11.55 -11.17
N PHE A 4 5.05 11.49 -10.62
CA PHE A 4 4.72 12.17 -9.36
C PHE A 4 5.47 11.54 -8.19
N TYR A 5 5.43 10.21 -8.05
CA TYR A 5 6.09 9.50 -6.96
C TYR A 5 7.63 9.54 -7.06
N GLY A 6 8.18 9.70 -8.26
CA GLY A 6 9.61 9.97 -8.45
C GLY A 6 10.00 11.41 -8.11
N TYR A 7 9.14 12.38 -8.40
CA TYR A 7 9.44 13.80 -8.22
C TYR A 7 9.40 14.24 -6.75
N LEU A 8 8.35 13.88 -6.01
CA LEU A 8 8.12 14.35 -4.65
C LEU A 8 9.30 14.09 -3.69
N PRO A 9 9.88 12.86 -3.60
CA PRO A 9 11.02 12.61 -2.72
C PRO A 9 12.23 13.48 -3.06
N ARG A 10 12.52 13.68 -4.36
CA ARG A 10 13.62 14.54 -4.81
C ARG A 10 13.37 15.99 -4.44
N ARG A 11 12.12 16.47 -4.59
CA ARG A 11 11.76 17.83 -4.22
C ARG A 11 11.92 18.07 -2.72
N LEU A 12 11.49 17.13 -1.87
CA LEU A 12 11.63 17.19 -0.41
C LEU A 12 13.11 17.15 0.02
N ALA A 13 13.93 16.32 -0.63
CA ALA A 13 15.36 16.23 -0.36
C ALA A 13 16.10 17.57 -0.58
N GLY A 14 15.64 18.38 -1.54
CA GLY A 14 16.18 19.72 -1.79
C GLY A 14 15.72 20.83 -0.83
N THR A 15 14.96 20.49 0.23
CA THR A 15 14.53 21.44 1.26
C THR A 15 15.24 21.19 2.60
N ASN A 16 15.16 22.16 3.50
CA ASN A 16 15.58 21.99 4.90
C ASN A 16 14.46 21.46 5.82
N LEU A 17 13.36 20.98 5.24
CA LEU A 17 12.26 20.43 6.02
C LEU A 17 12.61 19.03 6.52
N ASN A 18 12.22 18.74 7.76
CA ASN A 18 12.13 17.37 8.24
C ASN A 18 10.96 16.70 7.53
N TYR A 19 11.19 15.48 7.06
CA TYR A 19 10.17 14.71 6.39
C TYR A 19 10.39 13.22 6.63
N VAL A 20 9.33 12.46 6.41
CA VAL A 20 9.36 11.01 6.33
C VAL A 20 8.31 10.60 5.30
N ILE A 21 8.63 9.62 4.45
CA ILE A 21 7.75 9.21 3.36
C ILE A 21 7.18 7.83 3.67
N ALA A 22 5.86 7.76 3.80
CA ALA A 22 5.12 6.50 3.82
C ALA A 22 4.77 6.11 2.38
N LYS A 23 5.19 4.92 1.95
CA LYS A 23 4.85 4.33 0.65
C LYS A 23 3.90 3.18 0.90
N ASN A 24 2.61 3.37 0.64
CA ASN A 24 1.62 2.33 0.85
C ASN A 24 1.66 1.33 -0.31
N SER A 25 1.53 0.04 0.01
CA SER A 25 1.12 -0.97 -0.95
C SER A 25 -0.35 -0.78 -1.34
N LEU A 26 -0.94 -1.71 -2.11
CA LEU A 26 -2.33 -1.58 -2.53
C LEU A 26 -3.29 -1.63 -1.33
N TYR A 27 -4.36 -0.84 -1.36
CA TYR A 27 -5.36 -0.93 -0.31
C TYR A 27 -6.18 -2.21 -0.44
N ALA A 28 -6.34 -2.93 0.67
CA ALA A 28 -7.17 -4.12 0.74
C ALA A 28 -8.67 -3.78 0.86
N ASP A 29 -9.00 -2.66 1.50
CA ASP A 29 -10.36 -2.25 1.85
C ASP A 29 -11.32 -2.18 0.64
N PRO A 30 -10.90 -1.67 -0.54
CA PRO A 30 -11.77 -1.65 -1.72
C PRO A 30 -12.12 -3.04 -2.26
N LEU A 31 -11.39 -4.10 -1.88
CA LEU A 31 -11.70 -5.46 -2.30
C LEU A 31 -13.01 -5.94 -1.66
N VAL A 32 -13.31 -5.51 -0.42
CA VAL A 32 -14.50 -5.94 0.33
C VAL A 32 -15.81 -5.61 -0.39
N PRO A 33 -16.10 -4.34 -0.78
CA PRO A 33 -17.31 -4.02 -1.52
C PRO A 33 -17.31 -4.58 -2.95
N TYR A 34 -16.14 -4.94 -3.50
CA TYR A 34 -16.03 -5.50 -4.85
C TYR A 34 -16.20 -7.03 -4.90
N LEU A 35 -16.15 -7.70 -3.74
CA LEU A 35 -16.32 -9.15 -3.61
C LEU A 35 -17.58 -9.69 -4.31
N PRO A 36 -18.79 -9.11 -4.11
CA PRO A 36 -20.00 -9.66 -4.70
C PRO A 36 -19.93 -9.71 -6.24
N GLU A 37 -19.39 -8.66 -6.85
CA GLU A 37 -19.21 -8.57 -8.30
C GLU A 37 -18.17 -9.58 -8.81
N LEU A 38 -17.07 -9.76 -8.09
CA LEU A 38 -16.03 -10.74 -8.44
C LEU A 38 -16.55 -12.18 -8.36
N ILE A 39 -17.39 -12.48 -7.37
CA ILE A 39 -18.04 -13.79 -7.20
C ILE A 39 -19.05 -14.03 -8.34
N GLU A 40 -19.87 -13.04 -8.68
CA GLU A 40 -20.84 -13.12 -9.78
C GLU A 40 -20.15 -13.39 -11.12
N ARG A 41 -19.04 -12.70 -11.38
CA ARG A 41 -18.23 -12.85 -12.60
C ARG A 41 -17.37 -14.12 -12.61
N LYS A 42 -17.30 -14.87 -11.50
CA LYS A 42 -16.48 -16.08 -11.31
C LYS A 42 -15.00 -15.90 -11.70
N GLY A 43 -14.46 -14.69 -11.53
CA GLY A 43 -13.11 -14.41 -11.98
C GLY A 43 -12.52 -13.10 -11.46
N LEU A 44 -11.27 -13.17 -11.02
CA LEU A 44 -10.42 -12.00 -10.75
C LEU A 44 -9.82 -11.52 -12.07
N ILE A 45 -10.27 -10.36 -12.55
CA ILE A 45 -9.91 -9.80 -13.86
C ILE A 45 -8.72 -8.82 -13.81
N TYR A 46 -7.89 -8.88 -12.78
CA TYR A 46 -6.75 -7.97 -12.65
C TYR A 46 -5.63 -8.38 -13.62
N PRO A 47 -5.17 -7.49 -14.52
CA PRO A 47 -4.18 -7.81 -15.55
C PRO A 47 -2.75 -7.76 -14.98
N VAL A 48 -2.46 -8.59 -13.98
CA VAL A 48 -1.16 -8.64 -13.27
C VAL A 48 -0.35 -9.91 -13.57
N GLY A 49 -0.89 -10.83 -14.39
CA GLY A 49 -0.27 -12.10 -14.69
C GLY A 49 -0.04 -12.94 -13.43
N ASP A 50 1.13 -13.57 -13.33
CA ASP A 50 1.53 -14.42 -12.19
C ASP A 50 2.23 -13.63 -11.07
N GLN A 51 2.13 -12.30 -11.07
CA GLN A 51 2.79 -11.47 -10.06
C GLN A 51 2.08 -11.55 -8.71
N GLU A 52 2.88 -11.59 -7.65
CA GLU A 52 2.40 -11.41 -6.29
C GLU A 52 2.10 -9.94 -6.00
N MET A 53 0.96 -9.69 -5.37
CA MET A 53 0.52 -8.36 -4.98
C MET A 53 0.54 -8.23 -3.46
N SER A 54 1.16 -7.18 -2.95
CA SER A 54 1.12 -6.84 -1.52
C SER A 54 0.03 -5.81 -1.26
N PHE A 55 -0.64 -5.96 -0.11
CA PHE A 55 -1.72 -5.07 0.31
C PHE A 55 -1.46 -4.46 1.68
N ILE A 56 -2.22 -3.45 2.04
CA ILE A 56 -2.28 -2.83 3.37
C ILE A 56 -3.72 -2.37 3.61
N THR A 57 -4.20 -2.42 4.85
CA THR A 57 -5.50 -1.84 5.19
C THR A 57 -5.38 -0.32 5.38
N LEU A 58 -6.48 0.41 5.22
CA LEU A 58 -6.49 1.85 5.54
C LEU A 58 -6.14 2.09 7.02
N GLU A 59 -6.59 1.19 7.90
CA GLU A 59 -6.33 1.23 9.34
C GLU A 59 -4.83 1.08 9.65
N ASP A 60 -4.18 0.02 9.16
CA ASP A 60 -2.75 -0.23 9.40
C ASP A 60 -1.88 0.90 8.82
N SER A 61 -2.27 1.39 7.63
CA SER A 61 -1.64 2.54 6.99
C SER A 61 -1.75 3.79 7.87
N ALA A 62 -2.95 4.08 8.40
CA ALA A 62 -3.19 5.23 9.26
C ALA A 62 -2.41 5.13 10.57
N GLU A 63 -2.39 3.96 11.21
CA GLU A 63 -1.62 3.73 12.44
C GLU A 63 -0.12 3.97 12.21
N ALA A 64 0.44 3.40 11.14
CA ALA A 64 1.85 3.59 10.80
C ALA A 64 2.18 5.06 10.52
N MET A 65 1.34 5.78 9.77
CA MET A 65 1.53 7.20 9.52
C MET A 65 1.44 8.05 10.80
N ALA A 66 0.49 7.75 11.69
CA ALA A 66 0.37 8.42 12.98
C ALA A 66 1.64 8.21 13.83
N LYS A 67 2.14 6.97 13.91
CA LYS A 67 3.39 6.63 14.61
C LYS A 67 4.61 7.34 14.02
N MET A 68 4.67 7.46 12.69
CA MET A 68 5.73 8.19 12.01
C MET A 68 5.69 9.70 12.32
N ALA A 69 4.50 10.28 12.46
CA ALA A 69 4.31 11.70 12.73
C ALA A 69 4.65 12.08 14.19
N VAL A 70 4.25 11.27 15.17
CA VAL A 70 4.45 11.57 16.60
C VAL A 70 5.83 11.18 17.13
N SER A 71 6.59 10.37 16.39
CA SER A 71 7.92 9.93 16.79
C SER A 71 9.01 10.76 16.12
N GLU A 72 9.78 11.51 16.92
CA GLU A 72 10.91 12.28 16.40
C GLU A 72 11.92 11.42 15.62
N LYS A 73 12.13 10.17 16.07
CA LYS A 73 13.01 9.19 15.42
C LYS A 73 12.64 9.00 13.94
N TYR A 74 11.35 8.90 13.64
CA TYR A 74 10.87 8.71 12.27
C TYR A 74 10.77 10.04 11.53
N LEU A 75 10.20 11.07 12.15
CA LEU A 75 9.97 12.38 11.51
C LEU A 75 11.28 13.07 11.06
N LYS A 76 12.35 12.94 11.84
CA LYS A 76 13.68 13.51 11.52
C LYS A 76 14.54 12.57 10.66
N SER A 77 14.05 11.37 10.34
CA SER A 77 14.86 10.38 9.63
C SER A 77 15.13 10.74 8.17
N ARG A 78 14.25 11.52 7.51
CA ARG A 78 14.32 11.82 6.07
C ARG A 78 14.36 10.54 5.21
N ARG A 79 13.78 9.44 5.74
CA ARG A 79 13.72 8.13 5.08
C ARG A 79 12.35 7.87 4.46
N SER A 80 12.33 6.89 3.55
CA SER A 80 11.11 6.28 3.04
C SER A 80 10.90 4.92 3.68
N TYR A 81 9.66 4.60 4.04
CA TYR A 81 9.24 3.29 4.54
C TYR A 81 8.16 2.73 3.63
N LEU A 82 8.29 1.46 3.27
CA LEU A 82 7.24 0.71 2.58
C LEU A 82 6.28 0.17 3.65
N LEU A 83 5.01 0.57 3.56
CA LEU A 83 3.95 0.12 4.43
C LEU A 83 3.18 -0.96 3.68
N THR A 84 3.28 -2.19 4.17
CA THR A 84 2.65 -3.36 3.57
C THR A 84 2.37 -4.41 4.64
N GLN A 85 1.39 -5.27 4.38
CA GLN A 85 1.10 -6.44 5.20
C GLN A 85 2.25 -7.47 5.14
N ALA A 86 2.22 -8.45 6.04
CA ALA A 86 3.29 -9.44 6.15
C ALA A 86 3.46 -10.38 4.94
N ARG A 87 2.44 -10.51 4.09
CA ARG A 87 2.40 -11.47 2.98
C ARG A 87 1.88 -10.85 1.68
N SER A 88 2.48 -11.23 0.56
CA SER A 88 1.95 -10.97 -0.78
C SER A 88 1.10 -12.15 -1.26
N TYR A 89 0.15 -11.88 -2.15
CA TYR A 89 -0.76 -12.88 -2.70
C TYR A 89 -0.72 -12.86 -4.22
N THR A 90 -0.61 -14.04 -4.83
CA THR A 90 -0.97 -14.23 -6.24
C THR A 90 -2.49 -14.11 -6.42
N MET A 91 -2.96 -13.89 -7.66
CA MET A 91 -4.42 -13.81 -7.92
C MET A 91 -5.20 -15.06 -7.48
N PRO A 92 -4.72 -16.30 -7.72
CA PRO A 92 -5.39 -17.50 -7.21
C PRO A 92 -5.45 -17.55 -5.69
N GLU A 93 -4.36 -17.20 -4.99
CA GLU A 93 -4.34 -17.17 -3.52
C GLU A 93 -5.27 -16.08 -2.97
N LEU A 94 -5.28 -14.90 -3.60
CA LEU A 94 -6.19 -13.82 -3.24
C LEU A 94 -7.64 -14.26 -3.38
N GLY A 95 -8.00 -14.90 -4.49
CA GLY A 95 -9.33 -15.48 -4.70
C GLY A 95 -9.71 -16.52 -3.65
N ALA A 96 -8.77 -17.36 -3.25
CA ALA A 96 -8.99 -18.34 -2.18
C ALA A 96 -9.25 -17.69 -0.82
N VAL A 97 -8.56 -16.59 -0.49
CA VAL A 97 -8.81 -15.81 0.74
C VAL A 97 -10.18 -15.12 0.69
N MET A 98 -10.55 -14.61 -0.47
CA MET A 98 -11.80 -13.88 -0.72
C MET A 98 -13.06 -14.75 -0.74
N THR A 99 -12.91 -16.07 -0.91
CA THR A 99 -14.03 -17.03 -1.01
C THR A 99 -14.24 -17.85 0.28
N LYS A 100 -13.48 -17.56 1.34
CA LYS A 100 -13.71 -18.14 2.68
C LYS A 100 -14.79 -17.39 3.43
#